data_AF-M1BR27-F1
#
_entry.id   AF-M1BR27-F1
#
_cell.length_a   1.000
_cell.length_b   1.000
_cell.length_c   1.000
_cell.angle_alpha   90.00
_cell.angle_beta   90.00
_cell.angle_gamma   90.00
#
_symmetry.space_group_name_H-M   'P 1'
#
loop_
_entity.id
_entity.type
_entity.pdbx_description
1 polymer ?
#
loop_
_entity_poly.entity_id
_entity_poly.type
_entity_poly.pdbx_seq_one_letter_code
_entity_poly.pdbx_strand_id
1 'polypeptide(L)'
;MVAVQFWRKDEEDVRSLHLENSCMSLYKRRAGSILLDWARDSGLSRCWTGVLGRDFLPGSGFAEKKKKTQVGSSGIVRWTLLELMKNPHIMAKAQSEVRRVFKGKKSYDEKDIEKLTYLNLVIKETLRLHAPVPLLAPREQTVIDGYTIPINTRVIVNGWTIGRDPESWDDHDNFIPERFENSSVDFIGNHFEFIPFGAGRRICPGMVFGLANVELPLAQLLYHFDWKLPNGTKPNDLDMTETHGLSAARAKDLYLIVVDHKNDEEKF
;
A
#
# COMPACT_ATOMS: atom_id res chain seq x y z
N MET A 1 7.27 17.10 4.24
CA MET A 1 7.56 16.66 5.63
C MET A 1 7.46 15.14 5.81
N VAL A 2 8.55 14.45 6.15
CA VAL A 2 8.54 13.00 6.48
C VAL A 2 8.46 12.81 7.99
N ALA A 3 7.36 12.24 8.48
CA ALA A 3 7.27 11.81 9.88
C ALA A 3 7.99 10.46 10.06
N VAL A 4 9.14 10.48 10.73
CA VAL A 4 9.83 9.27 11.16
C VAL A 4 9.50 9.04 12.63
N GLN A 5 8.89 7.88 12.92
CA GLN A 5 8.55 7.50 14.28
C GLN A 5 9.63 6.57 14.83
N PHE A 6 10.13 6.92 16.01
CA PHE A 6 11.15 6.15 16.73
C PHE A 6 10.47 5.34 17.82
N TRP A 7 10.84 4.06 17.90
CA TRP A 7 10.44 3.22 19.01
C TRP A 7 11.66 2.53 19.58
N ARG A 8 11.96 2.81 20.85
CA ARG A 8 12.97 2.12 21.63
C ARG A 8 12.27 1.14 22.54
N LYS A 9 12.72 -0.12 22.57
CA LYS A 9 12.11 -1.16 23.42
C LYS A 9 12.35 -0.91 24.91
N ASP A 10 13.35 -0.09 25.21
CA ASP A 10 13.92 0.09 26.54
C ASP A 10 13.45 1.39 27.21
N GLU A 11 12.71 2.23 26.50
CA GLU A 11 12.10 3.47 26.97
C GLU A 11 10.63 3.47 26.48
N GLU A 12 9.64 3.65 27.35
CA GLU A 12 8.22 3.81 26.98
C GLU A 12 7.93 5.16 26.27
N ASP A 13 8.94 5.75 25.59
CA ASP A 13 8.87 7.05 24.94
C ASP A 13 8.80 6.90 23.41
N VAL A 14 7.68 7.32 22.82
CA VAL A 14 7.54 7.51 21.37
C VAL A 14 7.99 8.93 21.02
N ARG A 15 9.06 9.07 20.24
CA ARG A 15 9.50 10.36 19.71
C ARG A 15 9.17 10.42 18.22
N SER A 16 8.61 11.54 17.78
CA SER A 16 8.34 11.82 16.36
C SER A 16 9.34 12.87 15.87
N LEU A 17 10.07 12.59 14.80
CA LEU A 17 10.85 13.62 14.10
C LEU A 17 10.11 14.01 12.82
N HIS A 18 9.97 15.32 12.64
CA HIS A 18 9.47 15.93 11.42
C HIS A 18 10.71 16.27 10.57
N LEU A 19 10.95 15.53 9.50
CA LEU A 19 12.08 15.75 8.61
C LEU A 19 11.67 16.64 7.44
N GLU A 20 12.44 17.70 7.18
CA GLU A 20 12.28 18.54 5.99
C GLU A 20 12.81 17.83 4.72
N ASN A 21 12.22 18.15 3.57
CA ASN A 21 12.38 17.43 2.30
C ASN A 21 13.84 17.30 1.78
N SER A 22 14.78 18.10 2.29
CA SER A 22 16.20 18.05 1.92
C SER A 22 16.94 16.78 2.38
N CYS A 23 16.37 16.04 3.35
CA CYS A 23 17.09 14.97 4.04
C CYS A 23 17.10 13.59 3.32
N MET A 24 16.26 13.40 2.30
CA MET A 24 16.25 12.16 1.49
C MET A 24 17.50 12.01 0.60
N SER A 25 18.22 13.10 0.32
CA SER A 25 19.45 13.09 -0.49
C SER A 25 20.64 12.41 0.23
N LEU A 26 20.65 12.35 1.57
CA LEU A 26 21.68 11.68 2.36
C LEU A 26 21.57 10.15 2.29
N TYR A 27 20.37 9.60 2.06
CA TYR A 27 20.17 8.17 1.81
C TYR A 27 20.89 7.70 0.52
N LYS A 28 21.02 8.59 -0.49
CA LYS A 28 21.67 8.29 -1.78
C LYS A 28 23.19 8.11 -1.71
N ARG A 29 23.91 8.73 -0.75
CA ARG A 29 25.39 8.80 -0.81
C ARG A 29 26.16 7.66 -0.12
N ARG A 30 25.53 6.81 0.71
CA ARG A 30 26.26 5.84 1.55
C ARG A 30 25.95 4.36 1.31
N ALA A 31 24.97 4.02 0.46
CA ALA A 31 24.61 2.63 0.18
C ALA A 31 25.52 1.91 -0.84
N GLY A 32 26.60 2.56 -1.31
CA GLY A 32 27.39 2.12 -2.46
C GLY A 32 28.76 1.50 -2.23
N SER A 33 29.31 1.39 -1.01
CA SER A 33 30.74 0.97 -0.89
C SER A 33 31.16 0.13 0.32
N ILE A 34 30.30 -0.65 0.95
CA ILE A 34 30.76 -1.54 2.04
C ILE A 34 30.20 -2.95 1.82
N LEU A 35 30.77 -3.60 0.81
CA LEU A 35 30.59 -5.01 0.52
C LEU A 35 31.95 -5.49 0.04
N LEU A 36 32.81 -5.92 0.98
CA LEU A 36 33.91 -6.86 0.71
C LEU A 36 34.54 -7.45 1.98
N ASP A 37 34.41 -6.82 3.16
CA ASP A 37 35.09 -7.36 4.37
C ASP A 37 34.23 -8.21 5.32
N TRP A 38 32.92 -8.33 5.11
CA TRP A 38 32.05 -9.07 6.04
C TRP A 38 31.80 -10.54 5.65
N ALA A 39 32.28 -10.99 4.47
CA ALA A 39 32.07 -12.35 3.99
C ALA A 39 32.98 -13.42 4.66
N ARG A 40 33.74 -13.06 5.71
CA ARG A 40 34.78 -13.95 6.26
C ARG A 40 34.53 -14.49 7.68
N ASP A 41 33.64 -13.89 8.50
CA ASP A 41 33.58 -14.23 9.95
C ASP A 41 32.22 -14.64 10.53
N SER A 42 31.15 -14.73 9.74
CA SER A 42 29.80 -14.99 10.27
C SER A 42 29.41 -16.47 10.27
N GLY A 43 30.17 -17.30 10.97
CA GLY A 43 29.78 -18.68 11.29
C GLY A 43 28.60 -18.72 12.25
N LEU A 44 27.37 -18.53 11.77
CA LEU A 44 26.14 -18.75 12.54
C LEU A 44 25.04 -19.31 11.65
N SER A 45 25.06 -20.63 11.48
CA SER A 45 23.86 -21.42 11.23
C SER A 45 22.95 -21.31 12.46
N ARG A 46 21.63 -21.27 12.26
CA ARG A 46 20.53 -21.15 13.26
C ARG A 46 20.02 -19.73 13.53
N CYS A 47 19.29 -19.18 12.56
CA CYS A 47 18.12 -18.33 12.82
C CYS A 47 17.18 -18.39 11.60
N TRP A 48 16.63 -19.59 11.37
CA TRP A 48 15.60 -19.85 10.38
C TRP A 48 14.64 -20.91 10.94
N THR A 49 13.94 -20.57 12.02
CA THR A 49 12.71 -21.25 12.45
C THR A 49 11.87 -20.22 13.21
N GLY A 50 10.76 -19.80 12.62
CA GLY A 50 9.91 -18.73 13.17
C GLY A 50 8.85 -18.19 12.21
N VAL A 51 8.85 -18.64 10.95
CA VAL A 51 7.71 -18.52 10.04
C VAL A 51 7.12 -19.93 9.94
N LEU A 52 6.00 -20.16 10.65
CA LEU A 52 5.22 -21.40 10.81
C LEU A 52 5.61 -22.32 11.99
N GLY A 53 4.82 -22.25 13.08
CA GLY A 53 4.59 -23.35 14.03
C GLY A 53 5.12 -23.16 15.46
N ARG A 54 4.16 -23.18 16.42
CA ARG A 54 4.20 -23.64 17.84
C ARG A 54 5.49 -23.32 18.63
N ASP A 55 5.49 -22.46 19.65
CA ASP A 55 4.85 -22.70 20.94
C ASP A 55 4.40 -21.39 21.63
N PHE A 56 3.13 -21.34 22.01
CA PHE A 56 2.59 -20.41 23.00
C PHE A 56 1.94 -21.30 24.05
N LEU A 57 2.55 -21.39 25.24
CA LEU A 57 2.00 -22.21 26.32
C LEU A 57 0.65 -21.63 26.82
N PRO A 58 -0.28 -22.48 27.28
CA PRO A 58 -1.67 -22.16 27.49
C PRO A 58 -1.88 -21.59 28.90
N GLY A 59 -2.58 -20.46 29.04
CA GLY A 59 -2.95 -20.00 30.38
C GLY A 59 -3.32 -18.54 30.50
N SER A 60 -4.34 -18.09 29.77
CA SER A 60 -5.29 -17.07 30.23
C SER A 60 -6.28 -16.83 29.10
N GLY A 61 -7.53 -17.18 29.32
CA GLY A 61 -8.61 -17.04 28.37
C GLY A 61 -8.83 -15.57 27.99
N PHE A 62 -8.22 -15.15 26.91
CA PHE A 62 -8.75 -14.14 26.02
C PHE A 62 -8.70 -14.75 24.63
N ALA A 63 -9.84 -15.27 24.18
CA ALA A 63 -10.05 -15.54 22.76
C ALA A 63 -10.04 -14.19 22.04
N GLU A 64 -8.84 -13.70 21.75
CA GLU A 64 -8.66 -12.58 20.84
C GLU A 64 -9.19 -13.08 19.49
N LYS A 65 -10.41 -12.63 19.14
CA LYS A 65 -10.90 -12.70 17.78
C LYS A 65 -9.81 -12.06 16.94
N LYS A 66 -9.00 -12.88 16.27
CA LYS A 66 -8.05 -12.41 15.26
C LYS A 66 -8.90 -11.71 14.20
N LYS A 67 -9.10 -10.40 14.34
CA LYS A 67 -9.61 -9.56 13.26
C LYS A 67 -8.63 -9.85 12.12
N LYS A 68 -9.10 -10.48 11.04
CA LYS A 68 -8.27 -10.74 9.86
C LYS A 68 -7.88 -9.37 9.31
N THR A 69 -6.75 -8.84 9.74
CA THR A 69 -6.19 -7.61 9.19
C THR A 69 -5.81 -7.94 7.75
N GLN A 70 -6.61 -7.50 6.78
CA GLN A 70 -6.37 -7.78 5.37
C GLN A 70 -5.36 -6.77 4.84
N VAL A 71 -4.09 -7.07 5.05
CA VAL A 71 -2.95 -6.19 4.76
C VAL A 71 -2.16 -6.79 3.60
N GLY A 72 -2.62 -6.56 2.37
CA GLY A 72 -2.04 -7.15 1.15
C GLY A 72 -2.90 -6.83 -0.07
N SER A 73 -2.73 -7.56 -1.18
CA SER A 73 -3.46 -7.31 -2.43
C SER A 73 -4.98 -7.31 -2.26
N SER A 74 -5.54 -8.21 -1.45
CA SER A 74 -6.98 -8.23 -1.15
C SER A 74 -7.48 -7.00 -0.40
N GLY A 75 -6.66 -6.46 0.49
CA GLY A 75 -6.94 -5.20 1.20
C GLY A 75 -6.97 -4.02 0.25
N ILE A 76 -6.01 -3.95 -0.68
CA ILE A 76 -5.96 -2.90 -1.71
C ILE A 76 -7.14 -2.99 -2.66
N VAL A 77 -7.51 -4.18 -3.15
CA VAL A 77 -8.73 -4.34 -3.97
C VAL A 77 -9.97 -3.82 -3.25
N ARG A 78 -10.11 -4.12 -1.95
CA ARG A 78 -11.22 -3.61 -1.13
C ARG A 78 -11.21 -2.10 -0.95
N TRP A 79 -10.04 -1.51 -0.71
CA TRP A 79 -9.90 -0.05 -0.61
C TRP A 79 -10.20 0.62 -1.94
N THR A 80 -9.68 0.08 -3.05
CA THR A 80 -9.98 0.62 -4.37
C THR A 80 -11.47 0.55 -4.66
N LEU A 81 -12.14 -0.58 -4.40
CA LEU A 81 -13.60 -0.66 -4.57
C LEU A 81 -14.34 0.35 -3.68
N LEU A 82 -13.91 0.55 -2.44
CA LEU A 82 -14.51 1.54 -1.55
C LEU A 82 -14.38 2.96 -2.12
N GLU A 83 -13.18 3.35 -2.54
CA GLU A 83 -12.92 4.67 -3.10
C GLU A 83 -13.68 4.90 -4.41
N LEU A 84 -13.77 3.89 -5.27
CA LEU A 84 -14.59 3.95 -6.48
C LEU A 84 -16.08 4.09 -6.16
N MET A 85 -16.60 3.38 -5.13
CA MET A 85 -18.00 3.52 -4.71
C MET A 85 -18.29 4.90 -4.09
N LYS A 86 -17.31 5.49 -3.40
CA LYS A 86 -17.38 6.87 -2.89
C LYS A 86 -17.32 7.90 -4.02
N ASN A 87 -16.65 7.57 -5.13
CA ASN A 87 -16.45 8.44 -6.29
C ASN A 87 -17.05 7.84 -7.59
N PRO A 88 -18.38 7.89 -7.79
CA PRO A 88 -19.04 7.23 -8.94
C PRO A 88 -18.53 7.66 -10.31
N HIS A 89 -18.06 8.91 -10.46
CA HIS A 89 -17.49 9.41 -11.71
C HIS A 89 -16.17 8.70 -12.07
N ILE A 90 -15.33 8.43 -11.08
CA ILE A 90 -14.08 7.67 -11.24
C ILE A 90 -14.40 6.20 -11.55
N MET A 91 -15.37 5.61 -10.82
CA MET A 91 -15.86 4.26 -11.11
C MET A 91 -16.29 4.12 -12.57
N ALA A 92 -17.11 5.05 -13.07
CA ALA A 92 -17.59 5.02 -14.45
C ALA A 92 -16.44 5.12 -15.47
N LYS A 93 -15.44 5.97 -15.22
CA LYS A 93 -14.26 6.12 -16.09
C LYS A 93 -13.40 4.84 -16.10
N ALA A 94 -13.15 4.24 -14.93
CA ALA A 94 -12.41 2.99 -14.80
C ALA A 94 -13.14 1.80 -15.46
N GLN A 95 -14.44 1.63 -15.21
CA GLN A 95 -15.25 0.59 -15.86
C GLN A 95 -15.28 0.78 -17.39
N SER A 96 -15.41 2.02 -17.87
CA SER A 96 -15.41 2.32 -19.30
C SER A 96 -14.10 1.94 -19.98
N GLU A 97 -12.95 2.25 -19.36
CA GLU A 97 -11.64 1.84 -19.86
C GLU A 97 -11.52 0.31 -19.93
N VAL A 98 -11.77 -0.37 -18.81
CA VAL A 98 -11.64 -1.82 -18.69
C VAL A 98 -12.53 -2.52 -19.71
N ARG A 99 -13.80 -2.14 -19.79
CA ARG A 99 -14.77 -2.72 -20.75
C ARG A 99 -14.35 -2.48 -22.18
N ARG A 100 -13.80 -1.31 -22.52
CA ARG A 100 -13.28 -1.02 -23.86
C ARG A 100 -12.07 -1.90 -24.21
N VAL A 101 -11.11 -2.05 -23.29
CA VAL A 101 -9.87 -2.82 -23.54
C VAL A 101 -10.11 -4.33 -23.63
N PHE A 102 -11.08 -4.83 -22.86
CA PHE A 102 -11.42 -6.25 -22.77
C PHE A 102 -12.52 -6.70 -23.75
N LYS A 103 -13.22 -5.76 -24.39
CA LYS A 103 -14.34 -6.06 -25.30
C LYS A 103 -13.96 -7.12 -26.36
N GLY A 104 -14.80 -8.14 -26.49
CA GLY A 104 -14.66 -9.19 -27.50
C GLY A 104 -13.53 -10.19 -27.25
N LYS A 105 -12.83 -10.12 -26.11
CA LYS A 105 -11.75 -11.06 -25.77
C LYS A 105 -12.24 -12.22 -24.93
N LYS A 106 -11.69 -13.40 -25.19
CA LYS A 106 -11.96 -14.62 -24.42
C LYS A 106 -11.00 -14.84 -23.24
N SER A 107 -9.82 -14.23 -23.31
CA SER A 107 -8.77 -14.29 -22.30
C SER A 107 -7.97 -12.99 -22.31
N TYR A 108 -7.39 -12.64 -21.17
CA TYR A 108 -6.60 -11.41 -20.99
C TYR A 108 -5.16 -11.81 -20.64
N ASP A 109 -4.20 -11.12 -21.26
CA ASP A 109 -2.77 -11.28 -20.98
C ASP A 109 -2.18 -10.04 -20.32
N GLU A 110 -0.88 -10.08 -20.00
CA GLU A 110 -0.17 -8.97 -19.37
C GLU A 110 -0.21 -7.69 -20.22
N LYS A 111 -0.10 -7.81 -21.55
CA LYS A 111 -0.15 -6.66 -22.49
C LYS A 111 -1.50 -5.97 -22.49
N ASP A 112 -2.56 -6.69 -22.17
CA ASP A 112 -3.89 -6.11 -22.03
C ASP A 112 -4.06 -5.36 -20.71
N ILE A 113 -3.42 -5.84 -19.64
CA ILE A 113 -3.37 -5.12 -18.36
C ILE A 113 -2.56 -3.83 -18.49
N GLU A 114 -1.43 -3.85 -19.23
CA GLU A 114 -0.61 -2.65 -19.50
C GLU A 114 -1.40 -1.51 -20.19
N LYS A 115 -2.49 -1.83 -20.91
CA LYS A 115 -3.35 -0.83 -21.57
C LYS A 115 -4.37 -0.17 -20.63
N LEU A 116 -4.54 -0.68 -19.41
CA LEU A 116 -5.46 -0.15 -18.40
C LEU A 116 -4.79 1.02 -17.65
N THR A 117 -4.47 2.08 -18.39
CA THR A 117 -3.67 3.18 -17.88
C THR A 117 -4.39 3.93 -16.76
N TYR A 118 -5.69 4.20 -16.92
CA TYR A 118 -6.49 4.87 -15.90
C TYR A 118 -6.69 4.01 -14.66
N LEU A 119 -6.94 2.70 -14.83
CA LEU A 119 -7.01 1.77 -13.68
C LEU A 119 -5.71 1.76 -12.88
N ASN A 120 -4.56 1.84 -13.54
CA ASN A 120 -3.26 1.95 -12.86
C ASN A 120 -3.15 3.25 -12.05
N LEU A 121 -3.66 4.39 -12.56
CA LEU A 121 -3.73 5.65 -11.79
C LEU A 121 -4.60 5.51 -10.53
N VAL A 122 -5.75 4.85 -10.66
CA VAL A 122 -6.65 4.56 -9.53
C VAL A 122 -5.92 3.72 -8.47
N ILE A 123 -5.18 2.69 -8.88
CA ILE A 123 -4.41 1.83 -7.96
C ILE A 123 -3.29 2.62 -7.27
N LYS A 124 -2.58 3.50 -7.99
CA LYS A 124 -1.57 4.39 -7.40
C LYS A 124 -2.18 5.28 -6.32
N GLU A 125 -3.33 5.90 -6.61
CA GLU A 125 -4.01 6.77 -5.66
C GLU A 125 -4.54 6.00 -4.44
N THR A 126 -5.09 4.79 -4.63
CA THR A 126 -5.44 3.92 -3.51
C THR A 126 -4.24 3.61 -2.64
N LEU A 127 -3.08 3.31 -3.23
CA LEU A 127 -1.86 2.99 -2.48
C LEU A 127 -1.27 4.21 -1.76
N ARG A 128 -1.46 5.42 -2.30
CA ARG A 128 -1.08 6.68 -1.64
C ARG A 128 -1.90 6.90 -0.37
N LEU A 129 -3.22 6.76 -0.47
CA LEU A 129 -4.14 6.99 0.65
C LEU A 129 -4.18 5.80 1.63
N HIS A 130 -4.12 4.56 1.16
CA HIS A 130 -4.32 3.37 1.98
C HIS A 130 -3.10 2.45 1.96
N ALA A 131 -1.96 3.00 2.34
CA ALA A 131 -0.69 2.28 2.38
C ALA A 131 -0.78 1.06 3.34
N PRO A 132 -0.60 -0.17 2.83
CA PRO A 132 -0.95 -1.35 3.59
C PRO A 132 0.05 -1.65 4.71
N VAL A 133 1.35 -1.42 4.54
CA VAL A 133 2.38 -1.94 5.46
C VAL A 133 3.29 -0.80 5.94
N PRO A 134 3.67 -0.76 7.24
CA PRO A 134 4.65 0.21 7.71
C PRO A 134 6.03 -0.10 7.12
N LEU A 135 6.81 0.93 6.81
CA LEU A 135 8.15 0.75 6.25
C LEU A 135 9.18 0.71 7.39
N LEU A 136 10.04 -0.30 7.41
CA LEU A 136 11.07 -0.47 8.43
C LEU A 136 12.44 -0.04 7.89
N ALA A 137 13.11 0.87 8.59
CA ALA A 137 14.47 1.29 8.24
C ALA A 137 15.56 0.34 8.82
N PRO A 138 16.81 0.39 8.30
CA PRO A 138 17.92 -0.42 8.78
C PRO A 138 18.25 -0.19 10.27
N ARG A 139 18.81 -1.21 10.94
CA ARG A 139 19.12 -1.22 12.39
C ARG A 139 20.52 -0.72 12.76
N GLU A 140 21.20 -0.08 11.82
CA GLU A 140 22.57 0.39 12.01
C GLU A 140 22.58 1.78 12.68
N GLN A 141 23.64 2.09 13.42
CA GLN A 141 23.85 3.44 13.93
C GLN A 141 24.01 4.39 12.73
N THR A 142 23.22 5.45 12.70
CA THR A 142 23.22 6.40 11.59
C THR A 142 22.87 7.80 12.08
N VAL A 143 23.09 8.82 11.25
CA VAL A 143 22.64 10.18 11.50
C VAL A 143 21.58 10.53 10.46
N ILE A 144 20.40 10.91 10.90
CA ILE A 144 19.28 11.35 10.06
C ILE A 144 18.97 12.79 10.45
N ASP A 145 19.13 13.74 9.53
CA ASP A 145 18.83 15.16 9.76
C ASP A 145 19.48 15.78 11.00
N GLY A 146 20.75 15.43 11.22
CA GLY A 146 21.49 15.87 12.42
C GLY A 146 21.17 15.07 13.69
N TYR A 147 20.16 14.20 13.68
CA TYR A 147 19.84 13.30 14.79
C TYR A 147 20.66 12.02 14.72
N THR A 148 21.47 11.76 15.74
CA THR A 148 22.17 10.48 15.90
C THR A 148 21.18 9.41 16.35
N ILE A 149 20.95 8.41 15.50
CA ILE A 149 20.14 7.24 15.79
C ILE A 149 21.04 6.14 16.37
N PRO A 150 20.86 5.77 17.65
CA PRO A 150 21.66 4.71 18.27
C PRO A 150 21.47 3.36 17.59
N ILE A 151 22.48 2.50 17.68
CA ILE A 151 22.39 1.10 17.25
C ILE A 151 21.20 0.41 17.95
N ASN A 152 20.55 -0.53 17.25
CA ASN A 152 19.36 -1.26 17.71
C ASN A 152 18.08 -0.43 17.89
N THR A 153 18.06 0.85 17.50
CA THR A 153 16.82 1.64 17.44
C THR A 153 15.95 1.16 16.28
N ARG A 154 14.64 0.98 16.53
CA ARG A 154 13.68 0.70 15.45
C ARG A 154 13.20 2.03 14.87
N VAL A 155 13.46 2.20 13.59
CA VAL A 155 13.02 3.36 12.81
C VAL A 155 11.87 2.92 11.92
N ILE A 156 10.71 3.55 12.09
CA ILE A 156 9.52 3.31 11.27
C ILE A 156 9.31 4.54 10.40
N VAL A 157 9.28 4.31 9.09
CA VAL A 157 8.92 5.33 8.11
C VAL A 157 7.41 5.28 7.92
N ASN A 158 6.74 6.38 8.27
CA ASN A 158 5.29 6.46 8.23
C ASN A 158 4.80 6.80 6.82
N GLY A 159 4.60 5.77 6.00
CA GLY A 159 4.08 5.91 4.63
C GLY A 159 2.69 6.58 4.58
N TRP A 160 1.87 6.42 5.62
CA TRP A 160 0.54 7.03 5.69
C TRP A 160 0.62 8.57 5.77
N THR A 161 1.54 9.10 6.59
CA THR A 161 1.76 10.55 6.67
C THR A 161 2.40 11.10 5.41
N ILE A 162 3.40 10.40 4.85
CA ILE A 162 4.06 10.81 3.60
C ILE A 162 3.04 10.93 2.46
N GLY A 163 2.16 9.94 2.34
CA GLY A 163 1.11 9.94 1.33
C GLY A 163 0.13 11.11 1.47
N ARG A 164 0.01 11.73 2.65
CA ARG A 164 -0.93 12.84 2.96
C ARG A 164 -0.24 14.16 3.30
N ASP A 165 1.05 14.27 3.02
CA ASP A 165 1.79 15.47 3.36
C ASP A 165 1.33 16.65 2.48
N PRO A 166 0.78 17.74 3.07
CA PRO A 166 0.28 18.89 2.31
C PRO A 166 1.38 19.65 1.56
N GLU A 167 2.65 19.49 1.94
CA GLU A 167 3.78 20.07 1.21
C GLU A 167 4.11 19.28 -0.07
N SER A 168 3.72 18.01 -0.12
CA SER A 168 4.02 17.09 -1.22
C SER A 168 2.80 16.86 -2.13
N TRP A 169 1.59 17.00 -1.60
CA TRP A 169 0.34 16.68 -2.29
C TRP A 169 -0.71 17.78 -2.12
N ASP A 170 -1.07 18.42 -3.24
CA ASP A 170 -2.26 19.27 -3.30
C ASP A 170 -3.52 18.42 -3.12
N ASP A 171 -4.49 18.94 -2.35
CA ASP A 171 -5.71 18.24 -1.96
C ASP A 171 -5.41 16.82 -1.44
N HIS A 172 -4.46 16.74 -0.49
CA HIS A 172 -3.86 15.50 0.02
C HIS A 172 -4.86 14.46 0.54
N ASP A 173 -6.00 14.86 1.09
CA ASP A 173 -7.01 13.94 1.60
C ASP A 173 -8.02 13.46 0.54
N ASN A 174 -8.06 14.11 -0.62
CA ASN A 174 -9.00 13.77 -1.68
C ASN A 174 -8.44 12.66 -2.58
N PHE A 175 -9.34 11.78 -3.05
CA PHE A 175 -9.01 10.71 -3.98
C PHE A 175 -9.05 11.23 -5.42
N ILE A 176 -7.87 11.53 -5.99
CA ILE A 176 -7.71 12.15 -7.32
C ILE A 176 -6.70 11.34 -8.15
N PRO A 177 -7.12 10.28 -8.87
CA PRO A 177 -6.24 9.47 -9.71
C PRO A 177 -5.47 10.28 -10.75
N GLU A 178 -6.10 11.31 -11.30
CA GLU A 178 -5.52 12.21 -12.31
C GLU A 178 -4.22 12.88 -11.86
N ARG A 179 -3.90 12.92 -10.55
CA ARG A 179 -2.61 13.45 -10.08
C ARG A 179 -1.41 12.68 -10.61
N PHE A 180 -1.61 11.41 -10.98
CA PHE A 180 -0.59 10.55 -11.57
C PHE A 180 -0.61 10.57 -13.10
N GLU A 181 -1.55 11.28 -13.72
CA GLU A 181 -1.60 11.43 -15.17
C GLU A 181 -0.39 12.24 -15.66
N ASN A 182 0.32 11.73 -16.66
CA ASN A 182 1.58 12.30 -17.17
C ASN A 182 2.68 12.51 -16.11
N SER A 183 2.57 11.83 -14.96
CA SER A 183 3.59 11.85 -13.90
C SER A 183 4.65 10.78 -14.14
N SER A 184 5.90 11.09 -13.81
CA SER A 184 6.99 10.11 -13.78
C SER A 184 6.98 9.21 -12.55
N VAL A 185 6.10 9.48 -11.57
CA VAL A 185 6.02 8.74 -10.31
C VAL A 185 5.76 7.25 -10.55
N ASP A 186 6.68 6.43 -10.06
CA ASP A 186 6.70 4.98 -10.21
C ASP A 186 6.61 4.25 -8.85
N PHE A 187 6.47 2.92 -8.88
CA PHE A 187 6.41 2.09 -7.68
C PHE A 187 7.78 1.70 -7.12
N ILE A 188 8.88 1.98 -7.85
CA ILE A 188 10.22 1.48 -7.53
C ILE A 188 10.96 2.32 -6.47
N GLY A 189 10.27 3.33 -5.92
CA GLY A 189 10.75 4.08 -4.75
C GLY A 189 11.80 5.13 -5.08
N ASN A 190 11.81 5.67 -6.30
CA ASN A 190 12.63 6.82 -6.67
C ASN A 190 11.98 8.16 -6.28
N HIS A 191 10.66 8.15 -6.07
CA HIS A 191 9.82 9.28 -5.68
C HIS A 191 9.46 9.14 -4.21
N PHE A 192 9.99 10.01 -3.37
CA PHE A 192 9.92 9.82 -1.93
C PHE A 192 8.62 10.29 -1.31
N GLU A 193 7.91 11.15 -2.02
CA GLU A 193 6.51 11.50 -1.83
C GLU A 193 5.57 10.29 -2.03
N PHE A 194 6.01 9.24 -2.74
CA PHE A 194 5.22 8.05 -3.06
C PHE A 194 6.01 6.74 -2.93
N ILE A 195 5.98 6.14 -1.74
CA ILE A 195 6.73 4.91 -1.43
C ILE A 195 5.85 3.76 -0.91
N PRO A 196 4.77 3.36 -1.61
CA PRO A 196 3.82 2.35 -1.11
C PRO A 196 4.44 0.96 -0.90
N PHE A 197 5.57 0.67 -1.58
CA PHE A 197 6.33 -0.57 -1.45
C PHE A 197 7.71 -0.35 -0.79
N GLY A 198 7.98 0.84 -0.28
CA GLY A 198 9.30 1.26 0.19
C GLY A 198 10.25 1.63 -0.94
N ALA A 199 11.53 1.73 -0.61
CA ALA A 199 12.59 2.15 -1.54
C ALA A 199 13.92 1.46 -1.23
N GLY A 200 14.83 1.49 -2.21
CA GLY A 200 16.22 1.01 -2.05
C GLY A 200 16.33 -0.50 -1.78
N ARG A 201 17.37 -0.90 -1.02
CA ARG A 201 17.71 -2.32 -0.77
C ARG A 201 16.64 -3.12 -0.02
N ARG A 202 15.64 -2.46 0.55
CA ARG A 202 14.55 -3.07 1.34
C ARG A 202 13.18 -2.82 0.72
N ILE A 203 13.14 -2.45 -0.56
CA ILE A 203 11.89 -2.41 -1.32
C ILE A 203 11.19 -3.77 -1.24
N CYS A 204 9.86 -3.75 -1.19
CA CYS A 204 9.05 -4.95 -1.06
C CYS A 204 9.41 -5.97 -2.15
N PRO A 205 9.94 -7.16 -1.80
CA PRO A 205 10.29 -8.17 -2.80
C PRO A 205 9.04 -8.73 -3.51
N GLY A 206 7.86 -8.57 -2.90
CA GLY A 206 6.58 -9.00 -3.46
C GLY A 206 5.85 -7.92 -4.27
N MET A 207 6.48 -6.79 -4.60
CA MET A 207 5.82 -5.67 -5.31
C MET A 207 5.17 -6.10 -6.62
N VAL A 208 5.93 -6.75 -7.53
CA VAL A 208 5.43 -7.17 -8.85
C VAL A 208 4.29 -8.18 -8.71
N PHE A 209 4.47 -9.18 -7.84
CA PHE A 209 3.43 -10.17 -7.56
C PHE A 209 2.18 -9.53 -6.92
N GLY A 210 2.38 -8.58 -6.00
CA GLY A 210 1.32 -7.87 -5.31
C GLY A 210 0.47 -7.05 -6.28
N LEU A 211 1.10 -6.31 -7.18
CA LEU A 211 0.45 -5.51 -8.23
C LEU A 211 -0.34 -6.39 -9.19
N ALA A 212 0.24 -7.50 -9.68
CA ALA A 212 -0.49 -8.44 -10.54
C ALA A 212 -1.76 -8.99 -9.87
N ASN A 213 -1.71 -9.25 -8.55
CA ASN A 213 -2.86 -9.70 -7.76
C ASN A 213 -3.84 -8.57 -7.36
N VAL A 214 -3.56 -7.33 -7.74
CA VAL A 214 -4.49 -6.20 -7.61
C VAL A 214 -5.08 -5.86 -8.97
N GLU A 215 -4.24 -5.64 -9.98
CA GLU A 215 -4.61 -5.16 -11.31
C GLU A 215 -5.57 -6.11 -12.02
N LEU A 216 -5.20 -7.40 -12.16
CA LEU A 216 -6.01 -8.36 -12.89
C LEU A 216 -7.35 -8.65 -12.19
N PRO A 217 -7.40 -8.97 -10.88
CA PRO A 217 -8.68 -9.20 -10.21
C PRO A 217 -9.57 -7.96 -10.22
N LEU A 218 -9.01 -6.76 -10.01
CA LEU A 218 -9.78 -5.53 -10.05
C LEU A 218 -10.35 -5.26 -11.44
N ALA A 219 -9.56 -5.44 -12.50
CA ALA A 219 -10.03 -5.31 -13.87
C ALA A 219 -11.18 -6.29 -14.16
N GLN A 220 -11.07 -7.56 -13.75
CA GLN A 220 -12.15 -8.53 -13.92
C GLN A 220 -13.42 -8.13 -13.16
N LEU A 221 -13.29 -7.62 -11.94
CA LEU A 221 -14.41 -7.16 -11.11
C LEU A 221 -15.13 -5.95 -11.74
N LEU A 222 -14.38 -5.03 -12.35
CA LEU A 222 -14.95 -3.85 -13.03
C LEU A 222 -15.52 -4.19 -14.41
N TYR A 223 -14.97 -5.20 -15.08
CA TYR A 223 -15.46 -5.68 -16.36
C TYR A 223 -16.84 -6.35 -16.22
N HIS A 224 -16.93 -7.37 -15.36
CA HIS A 224 -18.09 -8.26 -15.28
C HIS A 224 -19.24 -7.73 -14.45
N PHE A 225 -18.99 -6.80 -13.53
CA PHE A 225 -19.99 -6.40 -12.55
C PHE A 225 -20.20 -4.91 -12.48
N ASP A 226 -21.45 -4.54 -12.22
CA ASP A 226 -21.85 -3.25 -11.70
C ASP A 226 -22.04 -3.35 -10.18
N TRP A 227 -21.68 -2.29 -9.47
CA TRP A 227 -21.58 -2.28 -8.02
C TRP A 227 -22.59 -1.30 -7.41
N LYS A 228 -23.30 -1.74 -6.37
CA LYS A 228 -24.30 -0.91 -5.67
C LYS A 228 -24.08 -0.96 -4.16
N LEU A 229 -24.39 0.16 -3.50
CA LEU A 229 -24.42 0.22 -2.04
C LEU A 229 -25.73 -0.38 -1.50
N PRO A 230 -25.67 -1.15 -0.40
CA PRO A 230 -26.87 -1.70 0.22
C PRO A 230 -27.72 -0.58 0.85
N ASN A 231 -29.02 -0.86 0.98
CA ASN A 231 -29.97 -0.07 1.78
C ASN A 231 -30.08 1.42 1.41
N GLY A 232 -29.75 1.79 0.16
CA GLY A 232 -29.81 3.18 -0.29
C GLY A 232 -28.75 4.10 0.35
N THR A 233 -27.69 3.52 0.92
CA THR A 233 -26.55 4.27 1.47
C THR A 233 -25.97 5.17 0.37
N LYS A 234 -25.69 6.43 0.69
CA LYS A 234 -25.08 7.36 -0.28
C LYS A 234 -23.56 7.20 -0.28
N PRO A 235 -22.88 7.51 -1.40
CA PRO A 235 -21.41 7.50 -1.47
C PRO A 235 -20.70 8.26 -0.34
N ASN A 236 -21.24 9.41 0.06
CA ASN A 236 -20.65 10.25 1.11
C ASN A 236 -20.82 9.69 2.52
N ASP A 237 -21.72 8.72 2.72
CA ASP A 237 -21.98 8.11 4.03
C ASP A 237 -21.09 6.87 4.27
N LEU A 238 -20.19 6.56 3.33
CA LEU A 238 -19.28 5.42 3.44
C LEU A 238 -18.23 5.63 4.53
N ASP A 239 -18.09 4.63 5.39
CA ASP A 239 -17.08 4.61 6.44
C ASP A 239 -15.69 4.36 5.86
N MET A 240 -14.86 5.40 5.86
CA MET A 240 -13.47 5.40 5.42
C MET A 240 -12.48 5.19 6.57
N THR A 241 -12.96 4.87 7.77
CA THR A 241 -12.12 4.78 8.97
C THR A 241 -11.15 3.59 8.88
N GLU A 242 -9.89 3.86 9.13
CA GLU A 242 -8.82 2.85 9.23
C GLU A 242 -8.70 2.31 10.67
N THR A 243 -8.20 1.09 10.84
CA THR A 243 -7.88 0.54 12.15
C THR A 243 -6.69 1.25 12.76
N HIS A 244 -6.74 1.51 14.07
CA HIS A 244 -5.54 1.87 14.83
C HIS A 244 -4.53 0.73 14.75
N GLY A 245 -3.40 0.96 14.09
CA GLY A 245 -2.37 -0.04 13.88
C GLY A 245 -1.33 0.40 12.85
N LEU A 246 -0.37 -0.48 12.63
CA LEU A 246 0.73 -0.23 11.71
C LEU A 246 0.32 -0.26 10.21
N SER A 247 -0.88 -0.76 9.92
CA SER A 247 -1.42 -0.95 8.57
C SER A 247 -2.73 -0.20 8.39
N ALA A 248 -2.93 0.41 7.22
CA ALA A 248 -4.20 1.01 6.80
C ALA A 248 -5.27 -0.06 6.50
N ALA A 249 -5.62 -0.91 7.47
CA ALA A 249 -6.74 -1.84 7.31
C ALA A 249 -8.06 -1.13 7.65
N ARG A 250 -9.16 -1.53 7.04
CA ARG A 250 -10.47 -0.95 7.34
C ARG A 250 -10.94 -1.28 8.76
N ALA A 251 -11.52 -0.31 9.45
CA ALA A 251 -12.12 -0.51 10.77
C ALA A 251 -13.40 -1.38 10.71
N LYS A 252 -14.18 -1.25 9.63
CA LYS A 252 -15.41 -2.01 9.38
C LYS A 252 -15.38 -2.71 8.03
N ASP A 253 -16.04 -3.86 7.95
CA ASP A 253 -16.20 -4.61 6.71
C ASP A 253 -16.96 -3.81 5.63
N LEU A 254 -16.64 -4.08 4.37
CA LEU A 254 -17.32 -3.52 3.21
C LEU A 254 -18.41 -4.48 2.73
N TYR A 255 -19.63 -3.97 2.60
CA TYR A 255 -20.75 -4.70 2.00
C TYR A 255 -21.17 -3.99 0.71
N LEU A 256 -21.15 -4.73 -0.40
CA LEU A 256 -21.58 -4.25 -1.72
C LEU A 256 -22.55 -5.27 -2.32
N ILE A 257 -23.47 -4.78 -3.15
CA ILE A 257 -24.34 -5.60 -3.98
C ILE A 257 -23.71 -5.68 -5.35
N VAL A 258 -23.46 -6.91 -5.79
CA VAL A 258 -22.94 -7.23 -7.13
C VAL A 258 -24.12 -7.39 -8.07
N VAL A 259 -24.06 -6.74 -9.23
CA VAL A 259 -25.03 -6.88 -10.31
C VAL A 259 -24.25 -7.30 -11.56
N ASP A 260 -24.66 -8.39 -12.21
CA ASP A 260 -24.03 -8.82 -13.46
C ASP A 260 -24.16 -7.71 -14.51
N HIS A 261 -23.03 -7.33 -15.08
CA HIS A 261 -23.00 -6.41 -16.21
C HIS A 261 -23.46 -7.17 -17.46
N LYS A 262 -24.62 -6.79 -17.98
CA LYS A 262 -25.12 -7.36 -19.23
C LYS A 262 -24.35 -6.73 -20.38
N ASN A 263 -23.44 -7.49 -20.98
CA ASN A 263 -22.91 -7.15 -22.29
C ASN A 263 -24.05 -7.26 -23.31
N ASP A 264 -24.21 -6.24 -24.16
CA ASP A 264 -25.23 -6.22 -25.23
C ASP A 264 -25.07 -7.37 -26.28
N GLU A 265 -24.13 -8.29 -26.06
CA GLU A 265 -23.81 -9.41 -26.94
C GLU A 265 -24.62 -10.69 -26.65
N GLU A 266 -25.42 -10.75 -25.57
CA GLU A 266 -26.35 -11.88 -25.31
C GLU A 266 -27.76 -11.69 -25.92
N LYS A 267 -27.91 -10.74 -26.87
CA LYS A 267 -29.12 -10.60 -27.68
C LYS A 267 -28.93 -11.22 -29.08
N PHE A 268 -28.70 -12.52 -29.16
CA PHE A 268 -28.83 -13.27 -30.42
C PHE A 268 -29.41 -14.66 -30.17
#